data_AF-G4ZXW6-F1
#
_entry.id   AF-G4ZXW6-F1
#
_cell.length_a   1.000
_cell.length_b   1.000
_cell.length_c   1.000
_cell.angle_alpha   90.00
_cell.angle_beta   90.00
_cell.angle_gamma   90.00
#
_symmetry.space_group_name_H-M   'P 1'
#
loop_
_entity.id
_entity.type
_entity.pdbx_description
1 polymer ?
#
loop_
_entity_poly.entity_id
_entity_poly.type
_entity_poly.pdbx_seq_one_letter_code
_entity_poly.pdbx_strand_id
1 'polypeptide(L)'
;MGEVKSSVIDDQKALSNRKLQLAHFRGVQTAMAHIREVRANLPERLQKAPFKDKLAELETQVKCDFQATLERNTTLSAEICTKILERVLPHNLEDMAAELAERPREDFSDGLIRLLTQYKSDLQSALDEYAQEASGPAVHKSLETALLQSVRASIQKWGTMVLRQYQKHMQSWQEEKEQLHDAYELARTQDTDTATSANDQKHSYEEQLAQATEQLSELRRALHSELNAKKSELERLTTKITTMNLKHEVRMKYAESDLAWARSRTEELEKSIVADRQRKEEISAAAAQVLEKQRNFHKEERSLLVQQKELMAQIVQLERELVQKRTQHAQKVLALQNEHAKTIDTMRMEQARFERQLKSQAKKDLGSLKIAHDKEKKAIVAENAALDKEMADIQEKLAVFEAEEEAARASAAASRDFFKSMPLIQLPLMQAPAPAAGEHQPARHSAKHSTPKHPSVPVRFGSLDDTSSSSASPIARDEAPQTNDMCRQS
;
A
#
# COMPACT_ATOMS: atom_id res chain seq x y z
N MET A 1 -72.09 36.63 -167.51
CA MET A 1 -72.13 36.70 -166.04
C MET A 1 -70.86 36.05 -165.52
N GLY A 2 -70.20 36.66 -164.52
CA GLY A 2 -68.92 36.19 -164.01
C GLY A 2 -68.46 37.07 -162.87
N GLU A 3 -68.91 36.77 -161.66
CA GLU A 3 -68.51 37.49 -160.45
C GLU A 3 -67.06 37.13 -160.09
N VAL A 4 -66.10 37.88 -160.64
CA VAL A 4 -64.75 37.92 -160.08
C VAL A 4 -64.86 38.63 -158.73
N LYS A 5 -65.04 37.85 -157.66
CA LYS A 5 -65.03 38.36 -156.29
C LYS A 5 -63.73 39.12 -156.06
N SER A 6 -63.83 40.43 -155.91
CA SER A 6 -62.76 41.23 -155.35
C SER A 6 -62.43 40.66 -153.97
N SER A 7 -61.26 40.06 -153.82
CA SER A 7 -60.79 39.57 -152.54
C SER A 7 -60.48 40.79 -151.67
N VAL A 8 -61.41 41.13 -150.78
CA VAL A 8 -61.19 42.10 -149.69
C VAL A 8 -59.87 41.73 -149.01
N ILE A 9 -59.02 42.73 -148.83
CA ILE A 9 -57.66 42.55 -148.32
C ILE A 9 -57.73 42.22 -146.83
N ASP A 10 -56.79 41.42 -146.33
CA ASP A 10 -56.58 41.23 -144.87
C ASP A 10 -56.12 42.57 -144.25
N ASP A 11 -57.06 43.46 -143.94
CA ASP A 11 -56.82 44.81 -143.40
C ASP A 11 -56.16 44.82 -142.00
N GLN A 12 -55.80 43.66 -141.46
CA GLN A 12 -55.17 43.47 -140.15
C GLN A 12 -53.68 43.06 -140.21
N LYS A 13 -53.07 42.89 -141.39
CA LYS A 13 -51.66 42.45 -141.51
C LYS A 13 -50.83 43.36 -142.40
N ALA A 14 -49.78 43.95 -141.81
CA ALA A 14 -48.82 44.78 -142.53
C ALA A 14 -48.10 43.98 -143.63
N LEU A 15 -48.12 44.49 -144.86
CA LEU A 15 -47.46 43.83 -145.98
C LEU A 15 -45.95 44.10 -145.94
N SER A 16 -45.13 43.10 -146.27
CA SER A 16 -43.70 43.34 -146.44
C SER A 16 -43.46 44.22 -147.68
N ASN A 17 -42.46 45.10 -147.62
CA ASN A 17 -42.18 46.05 -148.72
C ASN A 17 -42.00 45.34 -150.08
N ARG A 18 -41.43 44.12 -150.09
CA ARG A 18 -41.33 43.29 -151.29
C ARG A 18 -42.70 42.88 -151.86
N LYS A 19 -43.68 42.52 -151.01
CA LYS A 19 -45.06 42.23 -151.46
C LYS A 19 -45.71 43.50 -152.03
N LEU A 20 -45.58 44.64 -151.35
CA LEU A 20 -46.18 45.91 -151.79
C LEU A 20 -45.56 46.43 -153.11
N GLN A 21 -44.24 46.35 -153.25
CA GLN A 21 -43.53 46.67 -154.50
C GLN A 21 -43.95 45.76 -155.66
N LEU A 22 -44.10 44.45 -155.43
CA LEU A 22 -44.58 43.52 -156.46
C LEU A 22 -46.04 43.78 -156.85
N ALA A 23 -46.91 44.15 -155.90
CA ALA A 23 -48.28 44.55 -156.17
C ALA A 23 -48.35 45.83 -157.00
N HIS A 24 -47.60 46.87 -156.62
CA HIS A 24 -47.48 48.11 -157.37
C HIS A 24 -46.93 47.87 -158.78
N PHE A 25 -45.85 47.11 -158.93
CA PHE A 25 -45.27 46.80 -160.24
C PHE A 25 -46.27 46.07 -161.16
N ARG A 26 -47.02 45.09 -160.64
CA ARG A 26 -48.09 44.42 -161.39
C ARG A 26 -49.21 45.38 -161.77
N GLY A 27 -49.66 46.22 -160.84
CA GLY A 27 -50.69 47.24 -161.10
C GLY A 27 -50.27 48.23 -162.19
N VAL A 28 -49.03 48.71 -162.14
CA VAL A 28 -48.44 49.60 -163.17
C VAL A 28 -48.30 48.86 -164.51
N GLN A 29 -47.92 47.58 -164.54
CA GLN A 29 -47.92 46.78 -165.77
C GLN A 29 -49.32 46.65 -166.40
N THR A 30 -50.35 46.34 -165.60
CA THR A 30 -51.74 46.25 -166.08
C THR A 30 -52.27 47.60 -166.54
N ALA A 31 -52.01 48.68 -165.80
CA ALA A 31 -52.37 50.04 -166.19
C ALA A 31 -51.68 50.45 -167.50
N MET A 32 -50.38 50.16 -167.67
CA MET A 32 -49.66 50.40 -168.92
C MET A 32 -50.24 49.62 -170.11
N ALA A 33 -50.79 48.42 -169.91
CA ALA A 33 -51.44 47.67 -170.96
C ALA A 33 -52.71 48.39 -171.45
N HIS A 34 -53.61 48.76 -170.54
CA HIS A 34 -54.82 49.52 -170.88
C HIS A 34 -54.52 50.93 -171.42
N ILE A 35 -53.47 51.60 -170.94
CA ILE A 35 -53.02 52.88 -171.50
C ILE A 35 -52.56 52.74 -172.96
N ARG A 36 -51.92 51.62 -173.33
CA ARG A 36 -51.53 51.34 -174.73
C ARG A 36 -52.74 51.02 -175.60
N GLU A 37 -53.70 50.26 -175.08
CA GLU A 37 -54.98 49.93 -175.71
C GLU A 37 -55.82 51.20 -175.98
N VAL A 38 -56.02 52.05 -174.97
CA VAL A 38 -56.69 53.36 -175.09
C VAL A 38 -55.95 54.27 -176.08
N ARG A 39 -54.61 54.27 -176.07
CA ARG A 39 -53.81 55.05 -177.04
C ARG A 39 -54.00 54.58 -178.48
N ALA A 40 -54.11 53.27 -178.73
CA ALA A 40 -54.35 52.73 -180.07
C ALA A 40 -55.72 53.17 -180.62
N ASN A 41 -56.71 53.34 -179.73
CA ASN A 41 -58.08 53.76 -180.08
C ASN A 41 -58.26 55.30 -180.13
N LEU A 42 -57.21 56.10 -179.92
CA LEU A 42 -57.28 57.57 -179.90
C LEU A 42 -56.84 58.22 -181.23
N PRO A 43 -57.56 59.22 -181.76
CA PRO A 43 -57.14 59.99 -182.94
C PRO A 43 -55.77 60.66 -182.78
N GLU A 44 -54.96 60.67 -183.84
CA GLU A 44 -53.56 61.18 -183.80
C GLU A 44 -53.40 62.58 -183.21
N ARG A 45 -54.38 63.47 -183.42
CA ARG A 45 -54.35 64.84 -182.90
C ARG A 45 -54.29 64.88 -181.37
N LEU A 46 -54.91 63.91 -180.68
CA LEU A 46 -54.90 63.78 -179.23
C LEU A 46 -53.65 63.05 -178.71
N GLN A 47 -53.10 62.11 -179.49
CA GLN A 47 -51.91 61.33 -179.10
C GLN A 47 -50.61 62.15 -178.94
N LYS A 48 -50.54 63.38 -179.46
CA LYS A 48 -49.27 64.12 -179.59
C LYS A 48 -48.80 64.82 -178.31
N ALA A 49 -49.62 65.71 -177.76
CA ALA A 49 -49.33 66.50 -176.56
C ALA A 49 -50.26 66.15 -175.38
N PRO A 50 -51.58 66.42 -175.42
CA PRO A 50 -52.43 66.32 -174.23
C PRO A 50 -52.48 64.90 -173.61
N PHE A 51 -52.36 63.85 -174.43
CA PHE A 51 -52.22 62.48 -173.93
C PHE A 51 -50.90 62.22 -173.19
N LYS A 52 -49.79 62.84 -173.63
CA LYS A 52 -48.49 62.72 -172.94
C LYS A 52 -48.47 63.50 -171.64
N ASP A 53 -49.02 64.71 -171.66
CA ASP A 53 -49.05 65.59 -170.50
C ASP A 53 -49.90 64.95 -169.38
N LYS A 54 -51.08 64.41 -169.74
CA LYS A 54 -51.91 63.62 -168.81
C LYS A 54 -51.30 62.29 -168.39
N LEU A 55 -50.48 61.65 -169.24
CA LEU A 55 -49.75 60.44 -168.86
C LEU A 55 -48.63 60.76 -167.85
N ALA A 56 -47.90 61.87 -168.01
CA ALA A 56 -46.92 62.33 -167.05
C ALA A 56 -47.56 62.71 -165.69
N GLU A 57 -48.70 63.40 -165.72
CA GLU A 57 -49.51 63.74 -164.54
C GLU A 57 -49.95 62.47 -163.78
N LEU A 58 -50.51 61.48 -164.49
CA LEU A 58 -50.89 60.17 -163.93
C LEU A 58 -49.66 59.41 -163.39
N GLU A 59 -48.52 59.44 -164.08
CA GLU A 59 -47.29 58.84 -163.59
C GLU A 59 -46.79 59.50 -162.30
N THR A 60 -46.89 60.83 -162.16
CA THR A 60 -46.54 61.51 -160.90
C THR A 60 -47.50 61.16 -159.78
N GLN A 61 -48.81 61.16 -160.05
CA GLN A 61 -49.84 60.80 -159.08
C GLN A 61 -49.64 59.38 -158.55
N VAL A 62 -49.46 58.39 -159.44
CA VAL A 62 -49.23 56.98 -159.08
C VAL A 62 -47.93 56.77 -158.28
N LYS A 63 -46.89 57.60 -158.50
CA LYS A 63 -45.66 57.58 -157.69
C LYS A 63 -45.89 58.15 -156.28
N CYS A 64 -46.60 59.26 -156.17
CA CYS A 64 -46.96 59.86 -154.88
C CYS A 64 -47.90 58.97 -154.05
N ASP A 65 -48.94 58.37 -154.68
CA ASP A 65 -49.87 57.45 -154.00
C ASP A 65 -49.14 56.19 -153.50
N PHE A 66 -48.17 55.68 -154.25
CA PHE A 66 -47.35 54.55 -153.81
C PHE A 66 -46.42 54.91 -152.64
N GLN A 67 -45.83 56.11 -152.63
CA GLN A 67 -45.04 56.61 -151.50
C GLN A 67 -45.92 56.76 -150.24
N ALA A 68 -47.08 57.41 -150.34
CA ALA A 68 -48.03 57.52 -149.24
C ALA A 68 -48.55 56.15 -148.74
N THR A 69 -48.61 55.14 -149.62
CA THR A 69 -48.98 53.76 -149.24
C THR A 69 -47.83 53.05 -148.53
N LEU A 70 -46.57 53.24 -148.95
CA LEU A 70 -45.38 52.74 -148.25
C LEU A 70 -45.25 53.34 -146.84
N GLU A 71 -45.49 54.64 -146.70
CA GLU A 71 -45.48 55.35 -145.42
C GLU A 71 -46.57 54.82 -144.48
N ARG A 72 -47.84 54.77 -144.93
CA ARG A 72 -48.96 54.20 -144.15
C ARG A 72 -48.69 52.75 -143.72
N ASN A 73 -48.20 51.91 -144.63
CA ASN A 73 -47.84 50.51 -144.32
C ASN A 73 -46.67 50.41 -143.32
N THR A 74 -45.78 51.40 -143.29
CA THR A 74 -44.68 51.46 -142.31
C THR A 74 -45.19 51.90 -140.93
N THR A 75 -46.07 52.91 -140.85
CA THR A 75 -46.72 53.32 -139.59
C THR A 75 -47.59 52.21 -139.02
N LEU A 76 -48.44 51.58 -139.83
CA LEU A 76 -49.30 50.47 -139.41
C LEU A 76 -48.49 49.23 -138.99
N SER A 77 -47.37 48.94 -139.65
CA SER A 77 -46.43 47.90 -139.21
C SER A 77 -45.81 48.26 -137.85
N ALA A 78 -45.43 49.52 -137.63
CA ALA A 78 -44.87 49.96 -136.35
C ALA A 78 -45.90 49.85 -135.22
N GLU A 79 -47.14 50.30 -135.43
CA GLU A 79 -48.23 50.17 -134.46
C GLU A 79 -48.53 48.71 -134.08
N ILE A 80 -48.62 47.81 -135.08
CA ILE A 80 -48.85 46.38 -134.84
C ILE A 80 -47.67 45.80 -134.04
N CYS A 81 -46.43 46.08 -134.45
CA CYS A 81 -45.25 45.57 -133.76
C CYS A 81 -45.16 46.09 -132.31
N THR A 82 -45.46 47.36 -132.06
CA THR A 82 -45.50 47.92 -130.69
C THR A 82 -46.57 47.25 -129.84
N LYS A 83 -47.80 47.07 -130.35
CA LYS A 83 -48.89 46.39 -129.62
C LYS A 83 -48.56 44.93 -129.30
N ILE A 84 -47.83 44.21 -130.16
CA ILE A 84 -47.33 42.87 -129.85
C ILE A 84 -46.26 42.95 -128.75
N LEU A 85 -45.30 43.86 -128.85
CA LEU A 85 -44.23 44.02 -127.85
C LEU A 85 -44.78 44.41 -126.46
N GLU A 86 -45.78 45.28 -126.39
CA GLU A 86 -46.49 45.64 -125.16
C GLU A 86 -47.20 44.43 -124.51
N ARG A 87 -47.78 43.54 -125.33
CA ARG A 87 -48.46 42.31 -124.87
C ARG A 87 -47.48 41.21 -124.42
N VAL A 88 -46.37 41.07 -125.13
CA VAL A 88 -45.53 39.85 -125.11
C VAL A 88 -44.27 40.02 -124.24
N LEU A 89 -43.75 41.24 -124.06
CA LEU A 89 -42.56 41.44 -123.23
C LEU A 89 -42.82 41.17 -121.74
N PRO A 90 -41.89 40.52 -121.01
CA PRO A 90 -42.05 40.23 -119.58
C PRO A 90 -41.88 41.50 -118.73
N HIS A 91 -42.96 41.89 -118.05
CA HIS A 91 -43.02 43.04 -117.13
C HIS A 91 -42.80 42.65 -115.65
N ASN A 92 -42.55 41.36 -115.37
CA ASN A 92 -42.52 40.74 -114.05
C ASN A 92 -41.28 41.06 -113.18
N LEU A 93 -40.32 41.86 -113.65
CA LEU A 93 -39.08 42.14 -112.91
C LEU A 93 -39.32 42.79 -111.55
N GLU A 94 -40.27 43.72 -111.43
CA GLU A 94 -40.53 44.40 -110.15
C GLU A 94 -41.10 43.43 -109.10
N ASP A 95 -41.95 42.50 -109.53
CA ASP A 95 -42.46 41.40 -108.70
C ASP A 95 -41.35 40.41 -108.33
N MET A 96 -40.42 40.10 -109.25
CA MET A 96 -39.23 39.28 -108.93
C MET A 96 -38.34 39.96 -107.89
N ALA A 97 -38.18 41.29 -107.94
CA ALA A 97 -37.43 42.02 -106.91
C ALA A 97 -38.17 42.04 -105.57
N ALA A 98 -39.51 42.02 -105.56
CA ALA A 98 -40.29 41.85 -104.33
C ALA A 98 -40.14 40.43 -103.75
N GLU A 99 -40.23 39.38 -104.58
CA GLU A 99 -40.00 37.99 -104.12
C GLU A 99 -38.58 37.78 -103.56
N LEU A 100 -37.59 38.48 -104.13
CA LEU A 100 -36.21 38.46 -103.62
C LEU A 100 -36.07 39.21 -102.28
N ALA A 101 -36.89 40.25 -102.03
CA ALA A 101 -36.84 41.04 -100.79
C ALA A 101 -37.29 40.27 -99.54
N GLU A 102 -38.19 39.31 -99.71
CA GLU A 102 -38.76 38.47 -98.64
C GLU A 102 -37.89 37.23 -98.34
N ARG A 103 -36.81 36.99 -99.11
CA ARG A 103 -35.91 35.85 -98.89
C ARG A 103 -34.93 36.13 -97.74
N PRO A 104 -34.55 35.10 -96.95
CA PRO A 104 -33.46 35.23 -96.00
C PRO A 104 -32.14 35.52 -96.72
N ARG A 105 -31.21 36.15 -96.02
CA ARG A 105 -29.88 36.54 -96.52
C ARG A 105 -29.12 35.34 -97.11
N GLU A 106 -29.30 34.19 -96.49
CA GLU A 106 -28.64 32.92 -96.79
C GLU A 106 -29.08 32.34 -98.14
N ASP A 107 -30.35 32.53 -98.53
CA ASP A 107 -30.93 32.06 -99.81
C ASP A 107 -30.90 33.16 -100.91
N PHE A 108 -30.36 34.35 -100.62
CA PHE A 108 -30.43 35.52 -101.50
C PHE A 108 -29.70 35.31 -102.83
N SER A 109 -28.50 34.72 -102.81
CA SER A 109 -27.73 34.43 -104.04
C SER A 109 -28.48 33.48 -104.97
N ASP A 110 -29.07 32.44 -104.40
CA ASP A 110 -29.63 31.32 -105.13
C ASP A 110 -31.04 31.67 -105.63
N GLY A 111 -31.78 32.44 -104.85
CA GLY A 111 -32.99 33.14 -105.29
C GLY A 111 -32.71 34.08 -106.48
N LEU A 112 -31.66 34.90 -106.38
CA LEU A 112 -31.26 35.82 -107.45
C LEU A 112 -30.87 35.09 -108.75
N ILE A 113 -30.08 34.01 -108.66
CA ILE A 113 -29.68 33.18 -109.81
C ILE A 113 -30.90 32.50 -110.45
N ARG A 114 -31.83 31.97 -109.64
CA ARG A 114 -33.08 31.37 -110.11
C ARG A 114 -33.92 32.39 -110.87
N LEU A 115 -34.14 33.58 -110.31
CA LEU A 115 -34.94 34.64 -110.91
C LEU A 115 -34.32 35.19 -112.21
N LEU A 116 -32.99 35.38 -112.25
CA LEU A 116 -32.27 35.72 -113.49
C LEU A 116 -32.44 34.67 -114.58
N THR A 117 -32.38 33.39 -114.21
CA THR A 117 -32.55 32.26 -115.14
C THR A 117 -33.99 32.19 -115.67
N GLN A 118 -34.98 32.43 -114.80
CA GLN A 118 -36.38 32.53 -115.17
C GLN A 118 -36.64 33.71 -116.11
N TYR A 119 -36.25 34.94 -115.75
CA TYR A 119 -36.44 36.12 -116.59
C TYR A 119 -35.77 35.99 -117.96
N LYS A 120 -34.60 35.35 -118.03
CA LYS A 120 -33.95 35.02 -119.30
C LYS A 120 -34.82 34.08 -120.16
N SER A 121 -35.41 33.04 -119.55
CA SER A 121 -36.33 32.13 -120.25
C SER A 121 -37.59 32.86 -120.71
N ASP A 122 -38.20 33.67 -119.85
CA ASP A 122 -39.40 34.48 -120.16
C ASP A 122 -39.12 35.41 -121.35
N LEU A 123 -37.99 36.12 -121.35
CA LEU A 123 -37.58 37.02 -122.42
C LEU A 123 -37.24 36.28 -123.73
N GLN A 124 -36.67 35.08 -123.66
CA GLN A 124 -36.46 34.25 -124.85
C GLN A 124 -37.80 33.81 -125.46
N SER A 125 -38.73 33.31 -124.65
CA SER A 125 -40.09 32.94 -125.11
C SER A 125 -40.84 34.13 -125.72
N ALA A 126 -40.74 35.31 -125.11
CA ALA A 126 -41.31 36.56 -125.62
C ALA A 126 -40.72 36.97 -126.98
N LEU A 127 -39.41 36.78 -127.19
CA LEU A 127 -38.76 37.06 -128.47
C LEU A 127 -39.17 36.07 -129.57
N ASP A 128 -39.35 34.79 -129.22
CA ASP A 128 -39.82 33.76 -130.15
C ASP A 128 -41.30 33.94 -130.53
N GLU A 129 -42.16 34.39 -129.61
CA GLU A 129 -43.56 34.75 -129.88
C GLU A 129 -43.64 36.01 -130.76
N TYR A 130 -42.85 37.06 -130.45
CA TYR A 130 -42.75 38.24 -131.30
C TYR A 130 -42.28 37.90 -132.72
N ALA A 131 -41.28 37.01 -132.86
CA ALA A 131 -40.77 36.58 -134.16
C ALA A 131 -41.80 35.81 -135.01
N GLN A 132 -42.84 35.24 -134.39
CA GLN A 132 -43.94 34.54 -135.07
C GLN A 132 -45.07 35.49 -135.49
N GLU A 133 -45.43 36.49 -134.68
CA GLU A 133 -46.55 37.41 -134.97
C GLU A 133 -46.15 38.68 -135.75
N ALA A 134 -44.93 39.19 -135.56
CA ALA A 134 -44.53 40.49 -136.10
C ALA A 134 -44.46 40.50 -137.64
N SER A 135 -44.98 41.56 -138.26
CA SER A 135 -45.07 41.66 -139.73
C SER A 135 -44.94 43.09 -140.27
N GLY A 136 -44.60 43.17 -141.56
CA GLY A 136 -44.34 44.42 -142.28
C GLY A 136 -42.89 44.92 -142.19
N PRO A 137 -42.59 46.16 -142.62
CA PRO A 137 -41.24 46.71 -142.64
C PRO A 137 -40.68 47.21 -141.31
N ALA A 138 -41.50 47.43 -140.28
CA ALA A 138 -41.05 48.06 -139.03
C ALA A 138 -40.45 47.07 -138.00
N VAL A 139 -40.67 45.76 -138.19
CA VAL A 139 -40.38 44.67 -137.23
C VAL A 139 -39.07 44.84 -136.45
N HIS A 140 -37.94 44.96 -137.15
CA HIS A 140 -36.64 45.05 -136.50
C HIS A 140 -36.44 46.37 -135.72
N LYS A 141 -36.95 47.49 -136.26
CA LYS A 141 -36.82 48.82 -135.64
C LYS A 141 -37.70 48.96 -134.39
N SER A 142 -38.93 48.43 -134.43
CA SER A 142 -39.80 48.39 -133.25
C SER A 142 -39.19 47.53 -132.14
N LEU A 143 -38.66 46.35 -132.49
CA LEU A 143 -37.99 45.46 -131.55
C LEU A 143 -36.74 46.10 -130.94
N GLU A 144 -35.86 46.68 -131.76
CA GLU A 144 -34.66 47.40 -131.31
C GLU A 144 -35.03 48.53 -130.33
N THR A 145 -36.07 49.32 -130.65
CA THR A 145 -36.55 50.41 -129.79
C THR A 145 -37.06 49.87 -128.46
N ALA A 146 -37.89 48.82 -128.45
CA ALA A 146 -38.45 48.25 -127.23
C ALA A 146 -37.39 47.57 -126.35
N LEU A 147 -36.39 46.90 -126.93
CA LEU A 147 -35.27 46.33 -126.19
C LEU A 147 -34.39 47.41 -125.55
N LEU A 148 -34.08 48.48 -126.30
CA LEU A 148 -33.22 49.57 -125.82
C LEU A 148 -33.91 50.52 -124.82
N GLN A 149 -35.24 50.66 -124.88
CA GLN A 149 -36.00 51.57 -124.03
C GLN A 149 -36.73 50.87 -122.89
N SER A 150 -37.54 49.83 -123.15
CA SER A 150 -38.31 49.14 -122.11
C SER A 150 -37.43 48.12 -121.37
N VAL A 151 -37.00 47.05 -122.05
CA VAL A 151 -36.29 45.92 -121.42
C VAL A 151 -35.02 46.39 -120.70
N ARG A 152 -34.20 47.24 -121.34
CA ARG A 152 -33.01 47.82 -120.72
C ARG A 152 -33.33 48.65 -119.46
N ALA A 153 -34.34 49.51 -119.50
CA ALA A 153 -34.67 50.36 -118.35
C ALA A 153 -35.23 49.52 -117.18
N SER A 154 -36.06 48.52 -117.46
CA SER A 154 -36.58 47.59 -116.46
C SER A 154 -35.46 46.78 -115.81
N ILE A 155 -34.50 46.24 -116.58
CA ILE A 155 -33.31 45.56 -116.05
C ILE A 155 -32.45 46.51 -115.20
N GLN A 156 -32.28 47.77 -115.62
CA GLN A 156 -31.53 48.77 -114.84
C GLN A 156 -32.23 49.10 -113.51
N LYS A 157 -33.55 49.34 -113.52
CA LYS A 157 -34.35 49.59 -112.32
C LYS A 157 -34.26 48.41 -111.36
N TRP A 158 -34.51 47.20 -111.86
CA TRP A 158 -34.39 45.95 -111.12
C TRP A 158 -33.00 45.77 -110.49
N GLY A 159 -31.93 46.00 -111.26
CA GLY A 159 -30.55 45.94 -110.76
C GLY A 159 -30.28 46.90 -109.59
N THR A 160 -30.89 48.10 -109.57
CA THR A 160 -30.78 49.00 -108.41
C THR A 160 -31.55 48.51 -107.18
N MET A 161 -32.67 47.79 -107.37
CA MET A 161 -33.42 47.18 -106.27
C MET A 161 -32.65 46.01 -105.65
N VAL A 162 -32.13 45.10 -106.48
CA VAL A 162 -31.28 43.96 -106.05
C VAL A 162 -30.03 44.45 -105.32
N LEU A 163 -29.34 45.46 -105.86
CA LEU A 163 -28.14 46.03 -105.23
C LEU A 163 -28.45 46.61 -103.84
N ARG A 164 -29.61 47.26 -103.67
CA ARG A 164 -30.06 47.82 -102.39
C ARG A 164 -30.39 46.74 -101.36
N GLN A 165 -30.98 45.63 -101.79
CA GLN A 165 -31.23 44.47 -100.92
C GLN A 165 -29.91 43.83 -100.50
N TYR A 166 -28.98 43.59 -101.43
CA TYR A 166 -27.64 43.09 -101.13
C TYR A 166 -26.89 43.99 -100.14
N GLN A 167 -26.96 45.32 -100.29
CA GLN A 167 -26.39 46.28 -99.34
C GLN A 167 -27.00 46.16 -97.94
N LYS A 168 -28.33 46.01 -97.83
CA LYS A 168 -29.03 45.77 -96.55
C LYS A 168 -28.57 44.46 -95.88
N HIS A 169 -28.43 43.39 -96.66
CA HIS A 169 -27.95 42.09 -96.16
C HIS A 169 -26.48 42.16 -95.71
N MET A 170 -25.62 42.89 -96.43
CA MET A 170 -24.23 43.13 -96.05
C MET A 170 -24.11 43.94 -94.75
N GLN A 171 -24.95 44.96 -94.56
CA GLN A 171 -25.01 45.74 -93.32
C GLN A 171 -25.42 44.86 -92.13
N SER A 172 -26.52 44.11 -92.27
CA SER A 172 -26.96 43.14 -91.25
C SER A 172 -25.90 42.10 -90.90
N TRP A 173 -25.09 41.65 -91.86
CA TRP A 173 -23.98 40.73 -91.60
C TRP A 173 -22.80 41.39 -90.87
N GLN A 174 -22.54 42.68 -91.14
CA GLN A 174 -21.54 43.45 -90.39
C GLN A 174 -21.98 43.69 -88.95
N GLU A 175 -23.25 44.06 -88.73
CA GLU A 175 -23.87 44.25 -87.41
C GLU A 175 -23.85 42.95 -86.59
N GLU A 176 -24.22 41.81 -87.19
CA GLU A 176 -24.17 40.50 -86.53
C GLU A 176 -22.74 40.09 -86.17
N LYS A 177 -21.77 40.34 -87.06
CA LYS A 177 -20.36 40.07 -86.80
C LYS A 177 -19.81 40.94 -85.65
N GLU A 178 -20.21 42.20 -85.57
CA GLU A 178 -19.81 43.12 -84.49
C GLU A 178 -20.41 42.67 -83.15
N GLN A 179 -21.71 42.34 -83.11
CA GLN A 179 -22.37 41.77 -81.93
C GLN A 179 -21.73 40.46 -81.45
N LEU A 180 -21.34 39.57 -82.37
CA LEU A 180 -20.62 38.33 -82.04
C LEU A 180 -19.21 38.58 -81.52
N HIS A 181 -18.53 39.65 -81.98
CA HIS A 181 -17.20 40.02 -81.50
C HIS A 181 -17.27 40.63 -80.09
N ASP A 182 -18.22 41.53 -79.84
CA ASP A 182 -18.47 42.13 -78.52
C ASP A 182 -18.87 41.06 -77.49
N ALA A 183 -19.76 40.14 -77.86
CA ALA A 183 -20.14 39.01 -77.01
C ALA A 183 -18.95 38.09 -76.70
N TYR A 184 -18.05 37.86 -77.66
CA TYR A 184 -16.84 37.08 -77.45
C TYR A 184 -15.85 37.77 -76.49
N GLU A 185 -15.57 39.06 -76.67
CA GLU A 185 -14.66 39.79 -75.77
C GLU A 185 -15.26 39.97 -74.36
N LEU A 186 -16.59 40.13 -74.25
CA LEU A 186 -17.30 40.15 -72.96
C LEU A 186 -17.27 38.79 -72.24
N ALA A 187 -17.46 37.68 -72.96
CA ALA A 187 -17.29 36.34 -72.38
C ALA A 187 -15.84 36.08 -71.96
N ARG A 188 -14.88 36.41 -72.83
CA ARG A 188 -13.44 36.28 -72.57
C ARG A 188 -12.97 37.09 -71.36
N THR A 189 -13.52 38.30 -71.15
CA THR A 189 -13.20 39.11 -69.97
C THR A 189 -13.82 38.55 -68.69
N GLN A 190 -15.05 38.02 -68.75
CA GLN A 190 -15.65 37.30 -67.62
C GLN A 190 -14.86 36.03 -67.25
N ASP A 191 -14.34 35.29 -68.24
CA ASP A 191 -13.46 34.14 -68.00
C ASP A 191 -12.14 34.57 -67.31
N THR A 192 -11.54 35.71 -67.68
CA THR A 192 -10.34 36.21 -66.99
C THR A 192 -10.63 36.75 -65.58
N ASP A 193 -11.78 37.41 -65.36
CA ASP A 193 -12.15 37.97 -64.07
C ASP A 193 -12.56 36.86 -63.07
N THR A 194 -13.23 35.81 -63.55
CA THR A 194 -13.52 34.63 -62.72
C THR A 194 -12.27 33.80 -62.43
N ALA A 195 -11.36 33.63 -63.39
CA ALA A 195 -10.09 32.94 -63.17
C ALA A 195 -9.15 33.67 -62.20
N THR A 196 -9.06 35.01 -62.29
CA THR A 196 -8.29 35.82 -61.33
C THR A 196 -8.93 35.80 -59.95
N SER A 197 -10.24 36.03 -59.83
CA SER A 197 -10.95 35.96 -58.54
C SER A 197 -10.83 34.58 -57.86
N ALA A 198 -10.88 33.49 -58.63
CA ALA A 198 -10.66 32.14 -58.10
C ALA A 198 -9.21 31.92 -57.63
N ASN A 199 -8.22 32.49 -58.33
CA ASN A 199 -6.82 32.40 -57.91
C ASN A 199 -6.52 33.28 -56.68
N ASP A 200 -7.12 34.45 -56.57
CA ASP A 200 -7.00 35.34 -55.41
C ASP A 200 -7.63 34.71 -54.16
N GLN A 201 -8.82 34.10 -54.31
CA GLN A 201 -9.43 33.30 -53.24
C GLN A 201 -8.51 32.14 -52.83
N LYS A 202 -7.98 31.37 -53.80
CA LYS A 202 -7.03 30.28 -53.54
C LYS A 202 -5.81 30.78 -52.77
N HIS A 203 -5.17 31.87 -53.17
CA HIS A 203 -4.03 32.45 -52.46
C HIS A 203 -4.40 32.91 -51.04
N SER A 204 -5.58 33.51 -50.84
CA SER A 204 -6.04 33.90 -49.49
C SER A 204 -6.23 32.69 -48.55
N TYR A 205 -6.65 31.54 -49.07
CA TYR A 205 -6.72 30.28 -48.31
C TYR A 205 -5.35 29.64 -48.10
N GLU A 206 -4.44 29.71 -49.07
CA GLU A 206 -3.05 29.25 -48.94
C GLU A 206 -2.29 30.05 -47.87
N GLU A 207 -2.47 31.37 -47.81
CA GLU A 207 -1.88 32.24 -46.79
C GLU A 207 -2.46 31.96 -45.39
N GLN A 208 -3.79 31.83 -45.26
CA GLN A 208 -4.43 31.42 -44.01
C GLN A 208 -3.95 30.04 -43.53
N LEU A 209 -3.80 29.08 -44.45
CA LEU A 209 -3.29 27.73 -44.14
C LEU A 209 -1.83 27.77 -43.67
N ALA A 210 -0.99 28.59 -44.33
CA ALA A 210 0.40 28.79 -43.94
C ALA A 210 0.50 29.42 -42.54
N GLN A 211 -0.25 30.50 -42.27
CA GLN A 211 -0.26 31.18 -40.97
C GLN A 211 -0.79 30.27 -39.84
N ALA A 212 -1.85 29.50 -40.08
CA ALA A 212 -2.34 28.51 -39.12
C ALA A 212 -1.33 27.37 -38.87
N THR A 213 -0.60 26.95 -39.91
CA THR A 213 0.46 25.94 -39.79
C THR A 213 1.66 26.47 -39.00
N GLU A 214 2.04 27.73 -39.20
CA GLU A 214 3.07 28.40 -38.42
C GLU A 214 2.67 28.49 -36.93
N GLN A 215 1.48 29.02 -36.62
CA GLN A 215 0.93 29.07 -35.26
C GLN A 215 0.88 27.70 -34.58
N LEU A 216 0.49 26.63 -35.29
CA LEU A 216 0.54 25.26 -34.77
C LEU A 216 1.98 24.78 -34.52
N SER A 217 2.95 25.20 -35.33
CA SER A 217 4.37 24.91 -35.10
C SER A 217 4.90 25.62 -33.85
N GLU A 218 4.47 26.87 -33.61
CA GLU A 218 4.85 27.67 -32.46
C GLU A 218 4.26 27.10 -31.17
N LEU A 219 2.96 26.78 -31.18
CA LEU A 219 2.27 26.16 -30.05
C LEU A 219 2.90 24.81 -29.69
N ARG A 220 3.24 23.98 -30.69
CA ARG A 220 3.98 22.72 -30.47
C ARG A 220 5.37 22.97 -29.86
N ARG A 221 6.08 24.00 -30.32
CA ARG A 221 7.41 24.39 -29.81
C ARG A 221 7.34 24.86 -28.34
N ALA A 222 6.34 25.66 -28.00
CA ALA A 222 6.07 26.13 -26.64
C ALA A 222 5.68 24.98 -25.71
N LEU A 223 4.67 24.17 -26.07
CA LEU A 223 4.25 23.03 -25.25
C LEU A 223 5.37 21.99 -25.06
N HIS A 224 6.23 21.79 -26.06
CA HIS A 224 7.38 20.90 -25.93
C HIS A 224 8.47 21.49 -25.02
N SER A 225 8.70 22.80 -25.02
CA SER A 225 9.64 23.45 -24.09
C SER A 225 9.12 23.43 -22.66
N GLU A 226 7.83 23.66 -22.43
CA GLU A 226 7.16 23.51 -21.12
C GLU A 226 7.24 22.07 -20.60
N LEU A 227 6.96 21.08 -21.45
CA LEU A 227 7.06 19.65 -21.10
C LEU A 227 8.49 19.27 -20.70
N ASN A 228 9.50 19.74 -21.43
CA ASN A 228 10.91 19.49 -21.08
C ASN A 228 11.33 20.24 -19.80
N ALA A 229 10.83 21.46 -19.58
CA ALA A 229 11.05 22.19 -18.33
C ALA A 229 10.41 21.45 -17.14
N LYS A 230 9.17 20.97 -17.27
CA LYS A 230 8.47 20.19 -16.23
C LYS A 230 9.11 18.82 -15.99
N LYS A 231 9.63 18.16 -17.03
CA LYS A 231 10.43 16.94 -16.89
C LYS A 231 11.70 17.19 -16.06
N SER A 232 12.48 18.23 -16.38
CA SER A 232 13.70 18.54 -15.60
C SER A 232 13.38 18.98 -14.16
N GLU A 233 12.24 19.65 -13.93
CA GLU A 233 11.74 19.93 -12.58
C GLU A 233 11.38 18.65 -11.81
N LEU A 234 10.71 17.68 -12.44
CA LEU A 234 10.40 16.37 -11.83
C LEU A 234 11.67 15.57 -11.51
N GLU A 235 12.67 15.57 -12.39
CA GLU A 235 13.98 14.93 -12.16
C GLU A 235 14.73 15.58 -10.97
N ARG A 236 14.71 16.93 -10.90
CA ARG A 236 15.24 17.72 -9.78
C ARG A 236 14.49 17.49 -8.47
N LEU A 237 13.17 17.31 -8.51
CA LEU A 237 12.37 16.98 -7.33
C LEU A 237 12.60 15.53 -6.87
N THR A 238 12.69 14.59 -7.81
CA THR A 238 12.98 13.17 -7.52
C THR A 238 14.35 13.02 -6.86
N THR A 239 15.40 13.66 -7.39
CA THR A 239 16.74 13.66 -6.79
C THR A 239 16.79 14.38 -5.44
N LYS A 240 15.97 15.43 -5.22
CA LYS A 240 15.80 16.04 -3.89
C LYS A 240 15.13 15.08 -2.90
N ILE A 241 14.12 14.31 -3.33
CA ILE A 241 13.41 13.32 -2.50
C ILE A 241 14.34 12.15 -2.15
N THR A 242 15.07 11.55 -3.10
CA THR A 242 16.02 10.46 -2.80
C THR A 242 17.13 10.93 -1.86
N THR A 243 17.65 12.16 -2.05
CA THR A 243 18.62 12.78 -1.12
C THR A 243 18.03 13.01 0.28
N MET A 244 16.74 13.37 0.37
CA MET A 244 16.05 13.55 1.65
C MET A 244 15.82 12.20 2.34
N ASN A 245 15.40 11.18 1.60
CA ASN A 245 15.18 9.83 2.10
C ASN A 245 16.50 9.22 2.62
N LEU A 246 17.60 9.34 1.89
CA LEU A 246 18.93 8.90 2.36
C LEU A 246 19.35 9.61 3.66
N LYS A 247 19.11 10.93 3.75
CA LYS A 247 19.35 11.70 4.99
C LYS A 247 18.44 11.27 6.15
N HIS A 248 17.22 10.82 5.87
CA HIS A 248 16.31 10.29 6.88
C HIS A 248 16.73 8.88 7.32
N GLU A 249 17.06 8.00 6.38
CA GLU A 249 17.55 6.64 6.62
C GLU A 249 18.83 6.64 7.48
N VAL A 250 19.79 7.53 7.18
CA VAL A 250 20.99 7.71 8.00
C VAL A 250 20.64 8.16 9.42
N ARG A 251 19.68 9.10 9.59
CA ARG A 251 19.19 9.52 10.92
C ARG A 251 18.45 8.40 11.66
N MET A 252 17.66 7.60 10.95
CA MET A 252 17.00 6.41 11.52
C MET A 252 18.03 5.41 12.02
N LYS A 253 19.04 5.07 11.20
CA LYS A 253 20.14 4.17 11.59
C LYS A 253 20.93 4.67 12.80
N TYR A 254 21.19 5.98 12.91
CA TYR A 254 21.76 6.57 14.13
C TYR A 254 20.83 6.42 15.33
N ALA A 255 19.55 6.80 15.21
CA ALA A 255 18.59 6.69 16.31
C ALA A 255 18.34 5.22 16.74
N GLU A 256 18.32 4.27 15.81
CA GLU A 256 18.23 2.83 16.04
C GLU A 256 19.48 2.30 16.75
N SER A 257 20.67 2.79 16.36
CA SER A 257 21.94 2.48 17.03
C SER A 257 21.98 3.03 18.47
N ASP A 258 21.58 4.29 18.67
CA ASP A 258 21.50 4.91 20.00
C ASP A 258 20.50 4.19 20.91
N LEU A 259 19.35 3.79 20.34
CA LEU A 259 18.31 3.03 21.05
C LEU A 259 18.77 1.60 21.37
N ALA A 260 19.50 0.94 20.47
CA ALA A 260 20.11 -0.37 20.72
C ALA A 260 21.21 -0.29 21.79
N TRP A 261 22.04 0.75 21.77
CA TRP A 261 23.03 1.03 22.81
C TRP A 261 22.36 1.27 24.16
N ALA A 262 21.31 2.10 24.20
CA ALA A 262 20.53 2.35 25.41
C ALA A 262 19.88 1.07 25.96
N ARG A 263 19.28 0.24 25.10
CA ARG A 263 18.74 -1.08 25.47
C ARG A 263 19.80 -1.98 26.09
N SER A 264 20.92 -2.17 25.41
CA SER A 264 22.06 -2.97 25.89
C SER A 264 22.54 -2.48 27.27
N ARG A 265 22.66 -1.16 27.45
CA ARG A 265 23.04 -0.57 28.74
C ARG A 265 21.96 -0.73 29.81
N THR A 266 20.67 -0.67 29.48
CA THR A 266 19.60 -0.99 30.44
C THR A 266 19.57 -2.46 30.84
N GLU A 267 19.81 -3.38 29.90
CA GLU A 267 19.94 -4.81 30.22
C GLU A 267 21.15 -5.10 31.11
N GLU A 268 22.29 -4.44 30.87
CA GLU A 268 23.49 -4.59 31.71
C GLU A 268 23.24 -4.04 33.13
N LEU A 269 22.55 -2.91 33.24
CA LEU A 269 22.12 -2.36 34.53
C LEU A 269 21.09 -3.28 35.22
N GLU A 270 20.16 -3.88 34.49
CA GLU A 270 19.21 -4.85 35.05
C GLU A 270 19.90 -6.14 35.51
N LYS A 271 20.82 -6.70 34.71
CA LYS A 271 21.67 -7.83 35.10
C LYS A 271 22.47 -7.51 36.38
N SER A 272 23.00 -6.29 36.48
CA SER A 272 23.67 -5.80 37.69
C SER A 272 22.72 -5.68 38.89
N ILE A 273 21.52 -5.13 38.71
CA ILE A 273 20.48 -5.03 39.76
C ILE A 273 20.01 -6.42 40.22
N VAL A 274 19.87 -7.39 39.32
CA VAL A 274 19.54 -8.78 39.65
C VAL A 274 20.68 -9.44 40.43
N ALA A 275 21.93 -9.27 40.01
CA ALA A 275 23.10 -9.75 40.76
C ALA A 275 23.24 -9.06 42.14
N ASP A 276 22.86 -7.80 42.27
CA ASP A 276 22.81 -7.09 43.56
C ASP A 276 21.64 -7.53 44.45
N ARG A 277 20.50 -7.91 43.88
CA ARG A 277 19.41 -8.55 44.62
C ARG A 277 19.84 -9.93 45.10
N GLN A 278 20.41 -10.76 44.23
CA GLN A 278 20.96 -12.08 44.59
C GLN A 278 22.02 -11.95 45.68
N ARG A 279 23.01 -11.06 45.55
CA ARG A 279 24.00 -10.83 46.61
C ARG A 279 23.39 -10.31 47.92
N LYS A 280 22.33 -9.50 47.88
CA LYS A 280 21.60 -9.07 49.10
C LYS A 280 20.78 -10.22 49.71
N GLU A 281 20.18 -11.08 48.89
CA GLU A 281 19.48 -12.28 49.33
C GLU A 281 20.47 -13.28 49.95
N GLU A 282 21.61 -13.55 49.32
CA GLU A 282 22.72 -14.35 49.85
C GLU A 282 23.25 -13.78 51.17
N ILE A 283 23.52 -12.48 51.26
CA ILE A 283 23.94 -11.81 52.50
C ILE A 283 22.85 -11.94 53.58
N SER A 284 21.57 -11.78 53.22
CA SER A 284 20.46 -11.93 54.18
C SER A 284 20.27 -13.37 54.64
N ALA A 285 20.48 -14.36 53.76
CA ALA A 285 20.40 -15.78 54.06
C ALA A 285 21.60 -16.25 54.90
N ALA A 286 22.80 -15.72 54.61
CA ALA A 286 23.99 -15.92 55.43
C ALA A 286 23.82 -15.27 56.82
N ALA A 287 23.29 -14.06 56.90
CA ALA A 287 22.96 -13.40 58.16
C ALA A 287 21.88 -14.17 58.94
N ALA A 288 20.83 -14.65 58.28
CA ALA A 288 19.81 -15.51 58.90
C ALA A 288 20.39 -16.85 59.38
N GLN A 289 21.30 -17.46 58.61
CA GLN A 289 22.00 -18.68 59.03
C GLN A 289 22.93 -18.42 60.22
N VAL A 290 23.63 -17.28 60.26
CA VAL A 290 24.43 -16.85 61.42
C VAL A 290 23.54 -16.58 62.64
N LEU A 291 22.38 -15.93 62.46
CA LEU A 291 21.42 -15.68 63.53
C LEU A 291 20.77 -16.97 64.05
N GLU A 292 20.40 -17.93 63.22
CA GLU A 292 19.89 -19.23 63.71
C GLU A 292 21.01 -20.10 64.28
N LYS A 293 22.26 -20.00 63.79
CA LYS A 293 23.45 -20.58 64.46
C LYS A 293 23.68 -19.97 65.83
N GLN A 294 23.61 -18.65 65.98
CA GLN A 294 23.67 -17.96 67.28
C GLN A 294 22.48 -18.34 68.17
N ARG A 295 21.27 -18.46 67.62
CA ARG A 295 20.08 -18.90 68.35
C ARG A 295 20.21 -20.35 68.81
N ASN A 296 20.81 -21.24 68.02
CA ASN A 296 21.12 -22.61 68.38
C ASN A 296 22.24 -22.68 69.42
N PHE A 297 23.32 -21.92 69.26
CA PHE A 297 24.34 -21.74 70.29
C PHE A 297 23.71 -21.25 71.60
N HIS A 298 22.81 -20.27 71.58
CA HIS A 298 22.08 -19.82 72.77
C HIS A 298 20.99 -20.80 73.25
N LYS A 299 20.56 -21.80 72.45
CA LYS A 299 19.74 -22.94 72.93
C LYS A 299 20.64 -23.96 73.63
N GLU A 300 21.80 -24.27 73.06
CA GLU A 300 22.83 -25.18 73.59
C GLU A 300 23.46 -24.62 74.87
N GLU A 301 23.81 -23.34 74.91
CA GLU A 301 24.26 -22.62 76.10
C GLU A 301 23.20 -22.65 77.20
N ARG A 302 21.92 -22.42 76.89
CA ARG A 302 20.83 -22.58 77.87
C ARG A 302 20.64 -24.03 78.29
N SER A 303 20.83 -24.99 77.39
CA SER A 303 20.80 -26.43 77.71
C SER A 303 21.96 -26.80 78.63
N LEU A 304 23.17 -26.30 78.37
CA LEU A 304 24.37 -26.47 79.20
C LEU A 304 24.24 -25.76 80.55
N LEU A 305 23.61 -24.58 80.62
CA LEU A 305 23.30 -23.88 81.87
C LEU A 305 22.18 -24.58 82.67
N VAL A 306 21.22 -25.22 82.00
CA VAL A 306 20.24 -26.10 82.65
C VAL A 306 20.92 -27.36 83.16
N GLN A 307 21.71 -28.06 82.34
CA GLN A 307 22.53 -29.20 82.74
C GLN A 307 23.51 -28.85 83.85
N GLN A 308 24.11 -27.65 83.85
CA GLN A 308 24.97 -27.17 84.94
C GLN A 308 24.17 -26.90 86.21
N LYS A 309 22.96 -26.33 86.12
CA LYS A 309 22.05 -26.20 87.27
C LYS A 309 21.55 -27.54 87.79
N GLU A 310 21.35 -28.51 86.90
CA GLU A 310 20.87 -29.86 87.20
C GLU A 310 21.99 -30.72 87.79
N LEU A 311 23.22 -30.58 87.29
CA LEU A 311 24.44 -31.12 87.89
C LEU A 311 24.76 -30.42 89.22
N MET A 312 24.55 -29.10 89.37
CA MET A 312 24.64 -28.44 90.68
C MET A 312 23.54 -28.92 91.63
N ALA A 313 22.33 -29.19 91.15
CA ALA A 313 21.25 -29.76 91.96
C ALA A 313 21.58 -31.20 92.36
N GLN A 314 22.19 -32.00 91.48
CA GLN A 314 22.72 -33.32 91.78
C GLN A 314 23.92 -33.25 92.74
N ILE A 315 24.81 -32.27 92.62
CA ILE A 315 25.91 -32.04 93.58
C ILE A 315 25.34 -31.66 94.93
N VAL A 316 24.42 -30.71 95.02
CA VAL A 316 23.75 -30.32 96.28
C VAL A 316 22.93 -31.49 96.86
N GLN A 317 22.35 -32.35 96.03
CA GLN A 317 21.65 -33.56 96.46
C GLN A 317 22.63 -34.65 96.94
N LEU A 318 23.78 -34.82 96.28
CA LEU A 318 24.86 -35.71 96.68
C LEU A 318 25.59 -35.19 97.93
N GLU A 319 25.70 -33.88 98.12
CA GLU A 319 26.18 -33.24 99.34
C GLU A 319 25.17 -33.41 100.48
N ARG A 320 23.86 -33.27 100.21
CA ARG A 320 22.81 -33.62 101.18
C ARG A 320 22.85 -35.10 101.53
N GLU A 321 23.00 -35.99 100.57
CA GLU A 321 23.18 -37.42 100.82
C GLU A 321 24.49 -37.74 101.52
N LEU A 322 25.58 -37.04 101.23
CA LEU A 322 26.88 -37.22 101.89
C LEU A 322 26.82 -36.70 103.32
N VAL A 323 26.21 -35.55 103.56
CA VAL A 323 25.92 -35.03 104.91
C VAL A 323 24.96 -35.96 105.64
N GLN A 324 23.91 -36.47 104.99
CA GLN A 324 22.96 -37.41 105.60
C GLN A 324 23.62 -38.76 105.90
N LYS A 325 24.43 -39.32 104.99
CA LYS A 325 25.24 -40.53 105.21
C LYS A 325 26.34 -40.30 106.23
N ARG A 326 26.94 -39.11 106.31
CA ARG A 326 27.94 -38.72 107.33
C ARG A 326 27.31 -38.49 108.70
N THR A 327 26.07 -38.00 108.76
CA THR A 327 25.27 -37.89 109.99
C THR A 327 24.74 -39.25 110.43
N GLN A 328 24.26 -40.11 109.51
CA GLN A 328 23.91 -41.50 109.81
C GLN A 328 25.15 -42.32 110.22
N HIS A 329 26.30 -42.06 109.61
CA HIS A 329 27.57 -42.69 109.99
C HIS A 329 28.05 -42.16 111.35
N ALA A 330 27.97 -40.85 111.62
CA ALA A 330 28.26 -40.29 112.93
C ALA A 330 27.29 -40.80 114.01
N GLN A 331 26.00 -40.97 113.71
CA GLN A 331 25.01 -41.61 114.59
C GLN A 331 25.30 -43.09 114.79
N LYS A 332 25.72 -43.84 113.75
CA LYS A 332 26.17 -45.23 113.87
C LYS A 332 27.49 -45.36 114.63
N VAL A 333 28.41 -44.41 114.48
CA VAL A 333 29.68 -44.36 115.23
C VAL A 333 29.42 -43.99 116.68
N LEU A 334 28.53 -43.04 116.97
CA LEU A 334 28.09 -42.72 118.34
C LEU A 334 27.26 -43.86 118.95
N ALA A 335 26.46 -44.58 118.17
CA ALA A 335 25.79 -45.79 118.63
C ALA A 335 26.81 -46.89 118.94
N LEU A 336 27.75 -47.19 118.03
CA LEU A 336 28.83 -48.16 118.26
C LEU A 336 29.79 -47.74 119.37
N GLN A 337 30.04 -46.44 119.58
CA GLN A 337 30.81 -45.92 120.71
C GLN A 337 30.04 -46.03 122.03
N ASN A 338 28.71 -45.84 122.02
CA ASN A 338 27.88 -46.12 123.20
C ASN A 338 27.76 -47.63 123.47
N GLU A 339 27.69 -48.48 122.44
CA GLU A 339 27.76 -49.94 122.58
C GLU A 339 29.13 -50.38 123.12
N HIS A 340 30.24 -49.84 122.60
CA HIS A 340 31.58 -50.08 123.13
C HIS A 340 31.74 -49.55 124.55
N ALA A 341 31.22 -48.35 124.87
CA ALA A 341 31.26 -47.80 126.22
C ALA A 341 30.46 -48.67 127.20
N LYS A 342 29.22 -49.05 126.86
CA LYS A 342 28.43 -50.04 127.62
C LYS A 342 29.18 -51.35 127.79
N THR A 343 29.82 -51.87 126.73
CA THR A 343 30.56 -53.15 126.77
C THR A 343 31.81 -53.05 127.65
N ILE A 344 32.51 -51.91 127.62
CA ILE A 344 33.65 -51.63 128.50
C ILE A 344 33.19 -51.48 129.95
N ASP A 345 32.06 -50.83 130.20
CA ASP A 345 31.54 -50.62 131.55
C ASP A 345 30.83 -51.87 132.11
N THR A 346 30.23 -52.73 131.29
CA THR A 346 29.83 -54.08 131.72
C THR A 346 31.05 -54.95 132.01
N MET A 347 32.08 -54.96 131.15
CA MET A 347 33.33 -55.65 131.45
C MET A 347 34.00 -55.13 132.73
N ARG A 348 33.99 -53.82 133.00
CA ARG A 348 34.46 -53.25 134.27
C ARG A 348 33.59 -53.66 135.46
N MET A 349 32.25 -53.68 135.31
CA MET A 349 31.35 -54.14 136.38
C MET A 349 31.51 -55.64 136.66
N GLU A 350 31.77 -56.46 135.64
CA GLU A 350 32.09 -57.88 135.78
C GLU A 350 33.47 -58.09 136.40
N GLN A 351 34.50 -57.38 135.93
CA GLN A 351 35.83 -57.39 136.52
C GLN A 351 35.80 -56.96 138.01
N ALA A 352 35.01 -55.93 138.35
CA ALA A 352 34.80 -55.48 139.72
C ALA A 352 33.87 -56.41 140.53
N ARG A 353 33.08 -57.29 139.91
CA ARG A 353 32.35 -58.38 140.60
C ARG A 353 33.31 -59.55 140.88
N PHE A 354 34.10 -59.97 139.89
CA PHE A 354 35.13 -61.00 140.05
C PHE A 354 36.18 -60.60 141.11
N GLU A 355 36.67 -59.36 141.12
CA GLU A 355 37.57 -58.86 142.16
C GLU A 355 36.95 -58.97 143.56
N ARG A 356 35.67 -58.61 143.73
CA ARG A 356 34.99 -58.69 145.02
C ARG A 356 34.77 -60.14 145.45
N GLN A 357 34.39 -61.03 144.54
CA GLN A 357 34.24 -62.47 144.83
C GLN A 357 35.59 -63.13 145.16
N LEU A 358 36.68 -62.80 144.46
CA LEU A 358 38.02 -63.25 144.81
C LEU A 358 38.46 -62.73 146.18
N LYS A 359 38.24 -61.43 146.46
CA LYS A 359 38.61 -60.81 147.74
C LYS A 359 37.79 -61.31 148.93
N SER A 360 36.48 -61.54 148.82
CA SER A 360 35.71 -62.02 149.97
C SER A 360 35.90 -63.51 150.26
N GLN A 361 36.18 -64.37 149.26
CA GLN A 361 36.53 -65.76 149.58
C GLN A 361 37.96 -65.87 150.11
N ALA A 362 38.94 -65.15 149.56
CA ALA A 362 40.28 -65.10 150.15
C ALA A 362 40.25 -64.67 151.64
N LYS A 363 39.24 -63.88 152.04
CA LYS A 363 38.99 -63.50 153.44
C LYS A 363 38.23 -64.57 154.25
N LYS A 364 37.39 -65.38 153.60
CA LYS A 364 36.60 -66.48 154.18
C LYS A 364 37.47 -67.72 154.44
N ASP A 365 38.31 -68.08 153.48
CA ASP A 365 39.25 -69.21 153.58
C ASP A 365 40.36 -68.94 154.63
N LEU A 366 40.83 -67.69 154.72
CA LEU A 366 41.76 -67.28 155.79
C LEU A 366 41.10 -67.34 157.19
N GLY A 367 39.79 -67.10 157.27
CA GLY A 367 39.01 -67.18 158.50
C GLY A 367 38.80 -68.63 158.97
N SER A 368 38.40 -69.53 158.07
CA SER A 368 38.19 -70.94 158.39
C SER A 368 39.49 -71.63 158.82
N LEU A 369 40.60 -71.36 158.14
CA LEU A 369 41.92 -71.92 158.49
C LEU A 369 42.37 -71.51 159.90
N LYS A 370 42.08 -70.25 160.29
CA LYS A 370 42.43 -69.74 161.63
C LYS A 370 41.56 -70.36 162.74
N ILE A 371 40.26 -70.56 162.48
CA ILE A 371 39.33 -71.21 163.42
C ILE A 371 39.67 -72.70 163.62
N ALA A 372 40.19 -73.38 162.60
CA ALA A 372 40.69 -74.76 162.73
C ALA A 372 41.90 -74.82 163.69
N HIS A 373 42.91 -73.99 163.44
CA HIS A 373 44.14 -73.94 164.25
C HIS A 373 43.87 -73.55 165.72
N ASP A 374 42.96 -72.60 165.98
CA ASP A 374 42.59 -72.21 167.35
C ASP A 374 41.71 -73.26 168.07
N LYS A 375 41.04 -74.16 167.34
CA LYS A 375 40.36 -75.34 167.94
C LYS A 375 41.37 -76.41 168.35
N GLU A 376 42.30 -76.76 167.47
CA GLU A 376 43.32 -77.77 167.70
C GLU A 376 44.23 -77.37 168.89
N LYS A 377 44.64 -76.10 168.94
CA LYS A 377 45.39 -75.54 170.08
C LYS A 377 44.60 -75.58 171.40
N LYS A 378 43.26 -75.49 171.38
CA LYS A 378 42.42 -75.60 172.59
C LYS A 378 42.26 -77.03 173.09
N ALA A 379 42.25 -78.03 172.20
CA ALA A 379 42.21 -79.44 172.61
C ALA A 379 43.47 -79.81 173.43
N ILE A 380 44.65 -79.45 172.92
CA ILE A 380 45.95 -79.71 173.58
C ILE A 380 46.05 -79.03 174.95
N VAL A 381 45.44 -77.84 175.14
CA VAL A 381 45.39 -77.16 176.44
C VAL A 381 44.39 -77.82 177.41
N ALA A 382 43.25 -78.32 176.92
CA ALA A 382 42.25 -78.97 177.76
C ALA A 382 42.74 -80.33 178.32
N GLU A 383 43.55 -81.06 177.56
CA GLU A 383 44.09 -82.36 177.96
C GLU A 383 45.17 -82.23 179.05
N ASN A 384 46.04 -81.22 178.96
CA ASN A 384 46.98 -80.88 180.04
C ASN A 384 46.24 -80.41 181.31
N ALA A 385 45.19 -79.59 181.17
CA ALA A 385 44.40 -79.12 182.32
C ALA A 385 43.61 -80.24 183.05
N ALA A 386 43.42 -81.41 182.42
CA ALA A 386 42.87 -82.59 183.08
C ALA A 386 43.92 -83.28 183.98
N LEU A 387 45.15 -83.44 183.46
CA LEU A 387 46.30 -84.00 184.20
C LEU A 387 46.65 -83.16 185.45
N ASP A 388 46.57 -81.83 185.36
CA ASP A 388 46.84 -80.95 186.51
C ASP A 388 45.76 -81.02 187.60
N LYS A 389 44.49 -81.31 187.25
CA LYS A 389 43.39 -81.15 188.20
C LYS A 389 43.17 -82.37 189.12
N GLU A 390 43.44 -83.59 188.66
CA GLU A 390 43.44 -84.76 189.57
C GLU A 390 44.57 -84.69 190.61
N MET A 391 45.65 -83.92 190.37
CA MET A 391 46.66 -83.63 191.39
C MET A 391 46.19 -82.61 192.46
N ALA A 392 45.18 -81.80 192.17
CA ALA A 392 44.76 -80.68 193.02
C ALA A 392 43.72 -81.07 194.08
N ASP A 393 42.68 -81.83 193.72
CA ASP A 393 41.64 -82.27 194.68
C ASP A 393 42.15 -83.32 195.71
N ILE A 394 43.42 -83.75 195.58
CA ILE A 394 44.16 -84.52 196.60
C ILE A 394 44.56 -83.64 197.81
N GLN A 395 44.53 -82.29 197.70
CA GLN A 395 45.17 -81.41 198.69
C GLN A 395 44.23 -80.63 199.62
N GLU A 396 43.27 -79.86 199.09
CA GLU A 396 42.89 -78.62 199.81
C GLU A 396 41.73 -78.72 200.83
N LYS A 397 40.78 -79.67 200.72
CA LYS A 397 39.66 -79.77 201.72
C LYS A 397 40.00 -80.49 203.03
N LEU A 398 41.28 -80.45 203.39
CA LEU A 398 41.74 -80.35 204.78
C LEU A 398 41.38 -78.98 205.42
N ALA A 399 41.13 -77.95 204.60
CA ALA A 399 40.69 -76.61 205.01
C ALA A 399 39.19 -76.62 205.42
N VAL A 400 38.88 -76.36 206.71
CA VAL A 400 38.65 -75.01 207.30
C VAL A 400 37.26 -74.46 206.93
N PHE A 401 36.25 -74.45 207.80
CA PHE A 401 36.11 -74.78 209.25
C PHE A 401 36.73 -73.86 210.31
N GLU A 402 37.79 -73.10 210.00
CA GLU A 402 38.07 -71.80 210.63
C GLU A 402 37.18 -70.79 209.88
N ALA A 403 35.88 -70.75 210.16
CA ALA A 403 35.31 -69.86 211.17
C ALA A 403 35.50 -68.38 210.79
N GLU A 404 34.37 -67.67 210.61
CA GLU A 404 34.34 -66.21 210.55
C GLU A 404 34.51 -65.63 211.97
N GLU A 405 35.59 -66.08 212.63
CA GLU A 405 36.04 -65.65 213.95
C GLU A 405 36.58 -64.22 213.88
N GLU A 406 36.08 -63.38 214.78
CA GLU A 406 36.58 -62.06 215.19
C GLU A 406 36.99 -60.99 214.13
N ALA A 407 36.65 -59.72 214.31
CA ALA A 407 35.64 -59.10 215.18
C ALA A 407 35.31 -57.69 214.66
N ALA A 408 34.04 -57.30 214.76
CA ALA A 408 33.60 -55.95 214.39
C ALA A 408 34.14 -54.86 215.35
N ARG A 409 35.17 -54.12 214.94
CA ARG A 409 35.62 -52.80 215.47
C ARG A 409 36.34 -52.02 214.34
N ALA A 410 35.78 -50.95 213.78
CA ALA A 410 35.54 -49.60 214.31
C ALA A 410 36.79 -48.69 214.35
N SER A 411 36.89 -47.73 213.40
CA SER A 411 37.76 -46.53 213.46
C SER A 411 37.32 -45.48 212.40
N ALA A 412 38.00 -44.33 212.30
CA ALA A 412 37.62 -43.17 211.47
C ALA A 412 38.82 -42.57 210.66
N ALA A 413 38.54 -41.51 209.88
CA ALA A 413 39.48 -40.65 209.10
C ALA A 413 40.08 -41.27 207.80
N ALA A 414 40.50 -40.52 206.74
CA ALA A 414 40.23 -39.14 206.26
C ALA A 414 40.87 -38.92 204.83
N SER A 415 40.98 -37.66 204.35
CA SER A 415 41.70 -37.17 203.11
C SER A 415 41.04 -37.45 201.74
N ARG A 416 41.13 -36.61 200.66
CA ARG A 416 42.23 -35.91 199.91
C ARG A 416 43.13 -36.88 199.11
N ASP A 417 43.44 -36.74 197.81
CA ASP A 417 43.30 -35.66 196.79
C ASP A 417 43.05 -36.23 195.33
N PHE A 418 42.80 -35.34 194.33
CA PHE A 418 43.29 -35.38 192.91
C PHE A 418 42.37 -35.63 191.63
N PHE A 419 42.03 -34.53 190.92
CA PHE A 419 41.76 -34.22 189.46
C PHE A 419 41.19 -35.17 188.34
N LYS A 420 40.17 -34.67 187.57
CA LYS A 420 39.99 -34.68 186.06
C LYS A 420 38.72 -33.90 185.59
N SER A 421 38.54 -33.54 184.29
CA SER A 421 37.59 -32.47 183.80
C SER A 421 36.75 -32.74 182.50
N MET A 422 35.71 -31.89 182.23
CA MET A 422 34.61 -31.98 181.21
C MET A 422 33.93 -30.57 181.02
N PRO A 423 32.81 -30.25 180.27
CA PRO A 423 31.97 -30.94 179.24
C PRO A 423 31.47 -30.06 178.02
N LEU A 424 30.55 -30.56 177.15
CA LEU A 424 29.61 -29.81 176.24
C LEU A 424 28.44 -30.74 175.79
N ILE A 425 27.33 -30.22 175.21
CA ILE A 425 25.97 -30.84 175.19
C ILE A 425 25.20 -30.43 173.89
N GLN A 426 24.20 -31.09 173.25
CA GLN A 426 23.57 -32.44 173.11
C GLN A 426 22.52 -32.32 171.93
N LEU A 427 21.66 -33.26 171.44
CA LEU A 427 21.35 -34.69 171.69
C LEU A 427 21.23 -35.45 170.30
N PRO A 428 20.12 -35.98 169.70
CA PRO A 428 18.77 -36.43 170.11
C PRO A 428 18.42 -37.91 169.68
N LEU A 429 17.21 -38.16 169.14
CA LEU A 429 16.44 -39.44 169.09
C LEU A 429 15.69 -39.62 167.72
N MET A 430 15.15 -40.77 167.25
CA MET A 430 15.38 -42.22 167.48
C MET A 430 14.59 -43.11 166.44
N GLN A 431 14.66 -44.46 166.59
CA GLN A 431 13.92 -45.57 165.91
C GLN A 431 14.30 -46.00 164.46
N ALA A 432 14.38 -47.34 164.27
CA ALA A 432 14.95 -48.16 163.14
C ALA A 432 14.50 -49.66 163.33
N PRO A 433 15.04 -50.78 162.74
CA PRO A 433 16.17 -51.03 161.79
C PRO A 433 15.89 -52.17 160.74
N ALA A 434 16.91 -52.99 160.37
CA ALA A 434 16.89 -54.44 159.97
C ALA A 434 17.43 -54.89 158.54
N PRO A 435 17.96 -56.14 158.33
CA PRO A 435 19.06 -56.46 157.33
C PRO A 435 19.02 -57.84 156.54
N ALA A 436 20.04 -58.21 155.69
CA ALA A 436 20.61 -59.59 155.38
C ALA A 436 21.53 -59.74 154.09
N ALA A 437 22.22 -60.90 153.80
CA ALA A 437 23.32 -61.10 152.77
C ALA A 437 23.63 -62.57 152.22
N GLY A 438 24.60 -62.81 151.26
CA GLY A 438 25.10 -64.16 150.73
C GLY A 438 26.21 -64.21 149.58
N GLU A 439 26.88 -65.37 149.22
CA GLU A 439 28.13 -65.50 148.34
C GLU A 439 28.54 -66.87 147.60
N HIS A 440 29.38 -66.86 146.48
CA HIS A 440 30.69 -67.61 146.16
C HIS A 440 31.13 -68.70 145.03
N GLN A 441 32.33 -68.43 144.40
CA GLN A 441 33.60 -69.14 143.82
C GLN A 441 33.88 -70.03 142.50
N PRO A 442 35.04 -69.83 141.74
CA PRO A 442 35.70 -70.66 140.63
C PRO A 442 37.30 -70.82 140.69
N ALA A 443 38.30 -71.17 139.78
CA ALA A 443 38.61 -71.57 138.34
C ALA A 443 40.12 -72.12 138.08
N ARG A 444 40.59 -72.67 136.90
CA ARG A 444 42.07 -72.98 136.54
C ARG A 444 42.57 -73.31 135.04
N HIS A 445 43.75 -72.77 134.57
CA HIS A 445 44.69 -73.12 133.39
C HIS A 445 44.31 -72.80 131.87
N SER A 446 45.10 -72.82 130.73
CA SER A 446 46.52 -73.10 130.20
C SER A 446 46.87 -72.43 128.77
N ALA A 447 48.08 -72.59 128.10
CA ALA A 447 48.46 -72.00 126.72
C ALA A 447 49.79 -72.48 125.95
N LYS A 448 50.00 -72.25 124.59
CA LYS A 448 51.31 -72.34 123.76
C LYS A 448 51.35 -71.79 122.25
N HIS A 449 52.41 -71.04 121.81
CA HIS A 449 53.10 -70.77 120.46
C HIS A 449 52.59 -70.03 119.12
N SER A 450 53.46 -69.09 118.58
CA SER A 450 53.84 -68.72 117.14
C SER A 450 53.28 -67.47 116.34
N THR A 451 53.71 -67.17 115.07
CA THR A 451 53.96 -65.79 114.47
C THR A 451 53.28 -65.31 113.08
N PRO A 452 53.85 -64.57 112.05
CA PRO A 452 53.42 -63.17 111.67
C PRO A 452 53.30 -62.66 110.15
N LYS A 453 52.84 -61.37 109.91
CA LYS A 453 53.19 -60.30 108.86
C LYS A 453 52.64 -60.15 107.36
N HIS A 454 52.05 -58.94 107.04
CA HIS A 454 52.34 -57.90 105.95
C HIS A 454 51.85 -57.90 104.40
N PRO A 455 52.13 -56.92 103.44
CA PRO A 455 51.15 -56.37 102.40
C PRO A 455 51.60 -56.05 100.88
N SER A 456 50.82 -55.24 100.06
CA SER A 456 51.19 -54.12 99.07
C SER A 456 51.04 -54.07 97.46
N VAL A 457 50.09 -53.23 96.92
CA VAL A 457 50.02 -52.12 95.83
C VAL A 457 50.03 -52.27 94.19
N PRO A 458 50.35 -51.31 93.20
CA PRO A 458 49.57 -51.05 91.90
C PRO A 458 50.25 -50.67 90.48
N VAL A 459 49.48 -50.19 89.42
CA VAL A 459 49.66 -48.96 88.49
C VAL A 459 49.64 -48.97 86.88
N ARG A 460 48.95 -47.95 86.21
CA ARG A 460 49.00 -47.28 84.81
C ARG A 460 48.74 -48.01 83.41
N PHE A 461 48.68 -47.40 82.17
CA PHE A 461 47.99 -46.21 81.50
C PHE A 461 48.32 -45.97 79.94
N GLY A 462 47.53 -45.23 79.09
CA GLY A 462 47.74 -44.80 77.63
C GLY A 462 46.52 -44.03 76.97
N SER A 463 46.34 -43.54 75.69
CA SER A 463 47.10 -43.21 74.40
C SER A 463 46.21 -42.41 73.34
N LEU A 464 46.73 -41.82 72.20
CA LEU A 464 46.08 -40.91 71.12
C LEU A 464 46.84 -40.95 69.71
N ASP A 465 46.66 -40.28 68.50
CA ASP A 465 45.68 -39.55 67.56
C ASP A 465 46.46 -39.14 66.21
N ASP A 466 46.13 -38.53 65.00
CA ASP A 466 45.02 -38.05 64.05
C ASP A 466 45.63 -37.93 62.54
N THR A 467 45.38 -37.19 61.38
CA THR A 467 44.59 -36.02 60.76
C THR A 467 44.70 -35.94 59.15
N SER A 468 43.78 -35.29 58.35
CA SER A 468 43.97 -34.50 57.01
C SER A 468 43.05 -34.70 55.73
N SER A 469 43.11 -33.84 54.65
CA SER A 469 42.01 -33.60 53.62
C SER A 469 42.34 -33.29 52.10
N SER A 470 41.32 -33.26 51.18
CA SER A 470 41.30 -32.91 49.70
C SER A 470 39.85 -32.90 49.11
N SER A 471 39.39 -32.52 47.87
CA SER A 471 39.83 -31.85 46.59
C SER A 471 38.57 -31.43 45.71
N ALA A 472 38.64 -30.96 44.41
CA ALA A 472 37.46 -30.39 43.65
C ALA A 472 37.39 -30.43 42.06
N SER A 473 36.15 -30.45 41.49
CA SER A 473 35.63 -29.91 40.17
C SER A 473 36.03 -30.54 38.79
N PRO A 474 35.40 -30.25 37.59
CA PRO A 474 34.11 -29.59 37.20
C PRO A 474 33.24 -30.18 36.01
N ILE A 475 31.96 -29.72 35.89
CA ILE A 475 31.11 -29.31 34.69
C ILE A 475 31.00 -30.11 33.35
N ALA A 476 29.76 -30.26 32.83
CA ALA A 476 29.43 -30.31 31.37
C ALA A 476 27.95 -29.92 31.03
N ARG A 477 27.73 -29.31 29.84
CA ARG A 477 26.46 -28.97 29.11
C ARG A 477 26.86 -28.70 27.62
N ASP A 478 26.04 -28.58 26.56
CA ASP A 478 24.62 -28.23 26.35
C ASP A 478 24.06 -28.88 25.04
N GLU A 479 22.80 -28.58 24.65
CA GLU A 479 22.16 -28.98 23.39
C GLU A 479 22.39 -28.00 22.20
N ALA A 480 21.89 -28.35 21.02
CA ALA A 480 21.82 -27.54 19.78
C ALA A 480 20.35 -27.01 19.56
N PRO A 481 19.85 -26.53 18.39
CA PRO A 481 20.44 -26.37 17.04
C PRO A 481 19.98 -25.15 16.17
N GLN A 482 20.43 -25.14 14.90
CA GLN A 482 19.67 -24.82 13.65
C GLN A 482 19.50 -23.38 13.03
N THR A 483 19.46 -23.43 11.68
CA THR A 483 18.77 -22.57 10.66
C THR A 483 19.04 -21.06 10.54
N ASN A 484 19.73 -20.66 9.46
CA ASN A 484 19.11 -20.26 8.16
C ASN A 484 20.22 -20.29 7.07
N ASP A 485 20.03 -20.60 5.78
CA ASP A 485 18.92 -20.57 4.80
C ASP A 485 19.03 -19.40 3.78
N MET A 486 18.48 -19.65 2.58
CA MET A 486 18.95 -19.19 1.27
C MET A 486 18.81 -17.69 0.98
N CYS A 487 19.85 -17.09 0.38
CA CYS A 487 19.77 -15.78 -0.26
C CYS A 487 19.41 -15.91 -1.76
N ARG A 488 18.46 -15.09 -2.23
CA ARG A 488 18.10 -14.95 -3.65
C ARG A 488 18.02 -13.48 -4.05
N GLN A 489 18.62 -13.16 -5.19
CA GLN A 489 18.26 -12.06 -6.10
C GLN A 489 18.13 -10.64 -5.52
N SER A 490 19.18 -9.84 -5.72
CA SER A 490 19.14 -8.75 -6.73
C SER A 490 20.55 -8.47 -7.24
#